data_AF-A0A0F9SH07-F1
#
_entry.id   AF-A0A0F9SH07-F1
#
_cell.length_a   1.000
_cell.length_b   1.000
_cell.length_c   1.000
_cell.angle_alpha   90.00
_cell.angle_beta   90.00
_cell.angle_gamma   90.00
#
_symmetry.space_group_name_H-M   'P 1'
#
loop_
_entity.id
_entity.type
_entity.pdbx_description
1 polymer ?
#
loop_
_entity_poly.entity_id
_entity_poly.type
_entity_poly.pdbx_seq_one_letter_code
_entity_poly.pdbx_strand_id
1 'polypeptide(L)'
;METTRYTISADPVDYGEDCKDGQACAEAMRTHLRQNAETFGMNVDFAIVPETSSRDNRSTGDAAIISELDHMLYRHWIAWLP
;
A
#
# COMPACT_ATOMS: atom_id res chain seq x y z
N MET A 1 -20.38 -7.01 4.50
CA MET A 1 -19.44 -5.90 4.18
C MET A 1 -18.56 -6.40 3.05
N GLU A 2 -18.45 -5.62 1.98
CA GLU A 2 -17.50 -5.93 0.92
C GLU A 2 -16.07 -5.70 1.44
N THR A 3 -15.13 -6.60 1.12
CA THR A 3 -13.74 -6.45 1.55
C THR A 3 -13.08 -5.31 0.77
N THR A 4 -12.37 -4.43 1.48
CA THR A 4 -11.61 -3.36 0.82
C THR A 4 -10.36 -3.95 0.18
N ARG A 5 -10.10 -3.67 -1.10
CA ARG A 5 -8.85 -4.00 -1.75
C ARG A 5 -7.99 -2.74 -1.81
N TYR A 6 -6.80 -2.80 -1.23
CA TYR A 6 -5.82 -1.71 -1.28
C TYR A 6 -4.66 -2.09 -2.19
N THR A 7 -4.36 -1.23 -3.16
CA THR A 7 -3.30 -1.46 -4.13
C THR A 7 -2.03 -0.69 -3.75
N ILE A 8 -0.89 -1.37 -3.85
CA ILE A 8 0.44 -0.86 -3.62
C ILE A 8 1.21 -0.98 -4.93
N SER A 9 1.88 0.09 -5.35
CA SER A 9 2.70 0.06 -6.56
C SER A 9 3.99 -0.73 -6.30
N ALA A 10 4.47 -1.46 -7.31
CA ALA A 10 5.81 -2.04 -7.33
C ALA A 10 6.81 -1.11 -8.01
N ASP A 11 6.42 0.11 -8.36
CA ASP A 11 7.31 1.06 -9.01
C ASP A 11 8.11 1.87 -8.00
N PRO A 12 9.45 1.84 -8.06
CA PRO A 12 10.26 2.66 -7.18
C PRO A 12 9.98 4.17 -7.31
N VAL A 13 9.56 4.67 -8.48
CA VAL A 13 9.33 6.12 -8.68
C VAL A 13 8.18 6.66 -7.83
N ASP A 14 7.21 5.81 -7.49
CA ASP A 14 6.08 6.18 -6.62
C ASP A 14 6.52 6.42 -5.16
N TYR A 15 7.73 5.97 -4.83
CA TYR A 15 8.33 6.04 -3.50
C TYR A 15 9.62 6.87 -3.51
N GLY A 16 9.87 7.66 -4.55
CA GLY A 16 11.03 8.55 -4.61
C GLY A 16 12.40 7.85 -4.57
N GLU A 17 13.45 8.64 -4.35
CA GLU A 17 14.85 8.22 -4.54
C GLU A 17 15.33 7.18 -3.52
N ASP A 18 14.65 7.07 -2.37
CA ASP A 18 14.99 6.15 -1.29
C ASP A 18 14.61 4.70 -1.64
N CYS A 19 13.67 4.49 -2.56
CA CYS A 19 13.30 3.16 -3.02
C CYS A 19 14.06 2.77 -4.30
N LYS A 20 15.03 1.86 -4.17
CA LYS A 20 15.85 1.40 -5.31
C LYS A 20 15.34 0.11 -5.96
N ASP A 21 14.58 -0.68 -5.21
CA ASP A 21 13.94 -1.91 -5.67
C ASP A 21 12.46 -1.83 -5.32
N GLY A 22 11.64 -1.41 -6.29
CA GLY A 22 10.22 -1.17 -6.08
C GLY A 22 9.45 -2.38 -5.58
N GLN A 23 9.84 -3.60 -6.00
CA GLN A 23 9.20 -4.82 -5.50
C GLN A 23 9.52 -5.02 -4.02
N ALA A 24 10.79 -4.91 -3.62
CA ALA A 24 11.19 -5.06 -2.23
C ALA A 24 10.55 -3.99 -1.33
N CYS A 25 10.53 -2.73 -1.78
CA CYS A 25 9.85 -1.65 -1.06
C CYS A 25 8.35 -1.95 -0.91
N ALA A 26 7.66 -2.32 -2.00
CA ALA A 26 6.23 -2.62 -2.01
C ALA A 26 5.87 -3.75 -1.04
N GLU A 27 6.71 -4.78 -0.97
CA GLU A 27 6.53 -5.88 -0.02
C GLU A 27 6.69 -5.43 1.44
N ALA A 28 7.67 -4.57 1.71
CA ALA A 28 7.87 -4.00 3.04
C ALA A 28 6.67 -3.13 3.45
N MET A 29 6.22 -2.24 2.56
CA MET A 29 5.02 -1.41 2.77
C MET A 29 3.76 -2.24 2.98
N ARG A 30 3.54 -3.28 2.16
CA ARG A 30 2.43 -4.23 2.34
C ARG A 30 2.46 -4.88 3.72
N THR A 31 3.64 -5.24 4.20
CA THR A 31 3.82 -5.90 5.50
C THR A 31 3.41 -4.96 6.63
N HIS A 32 3.91 -3.73 6.63
CA HIS A 32 3.57 -2.74 7.65
C HIS A 32 2.09 -2.32 7.59
N LEU A 33 1.54 -2.07 6.40
CA LEU A 33 0.12 -1.72 6.25
C LEU A 33 -0.79 -2.85 6.72
N ARG A 34 -0.45 -4.12 6.42
CA ARG A 34 -1.21 -5.28 6.89
C ARG A 34 -1.22 -5.38 8.41
N GLN A 35 -0.06 -5.21 9.06
CA GLN A 35 0.03 -5.23 10.53
C GLN A 35 -0.81 -4.12 11.18
N ASN A 36 -0.80 -2.92 10.61
CA ASN A 36 -1.64 -1.82 11.07
C ASN A 36 -3.13 -2.11 10.86
N ALA A 37 -3.52 -2.58 9.67
CA ALA A 37 -4.90 -2.94 9.35
C ALA A 37 -5.44 -4.00 10.32
N GLU A 38 -4.65 -5.04 10.64
CA GLU A 38 -5.00 -6.06 11.63
C GLU A 38 -5.15 -5.47 13.04
N THR A 39 -4.24 -4.58 13.45
CA THR A 39 -4.29 -3.90 14.76
C THR A 39 -5.55 -3.07 14.93
N PHE A 40 -6.03 -2.42 13.86
CA PHE A 40 -7.23 -1.58 13.89
C PHE A 40 -8.52 -2.33 13.48
N GLY A 41 -8.43 -3.64 13.21
CA GLY A 41 -9.59 -4.45 12.81
C GLY A 41 -10.16 -4.08 11.44
N MET A 42 -9.34 -3.55 10.53
CA MET A 42 -9.74 -3.21 9.18
C MET A 42 -9.78 -4.47 8.29
N ASN A 43 -10.89 -4.68 7.57
CA ASN A 43 -11.02 -5.79 6.62
C ASN A 43 -10.46 -5.38 5.24
N VAL A 44 -9.18 -5.68 5.00
CA VAL A 44 -8.44 -5.25 3.80
C VAL A 44 -7.65 -6.39 3.16
N ASP A 45 -7.79 -6.53 1.84
CA ASP A 45 -6.91 -7.32 1.00
C ASP A 45 -5.88 -6.42 0.30
N PHE A 46 -4.61 -6.81 0.29
CA PHE A 46 -3.52 -5.99 -0.24
C PHE A 46 -2.95 -6.58 -1.52
N ALA A 47 -2.97 -5.81 -2.61
CA ALA A 47 -2.42 -6.20 -3.90
C ALA A 47 -1.19 -5.34 -4.26
N ILE A 48 -0.10 -5.99 -4.68
CA ILE A 48 1.06 -5.30 -5.28
C ILE A 48 0.89 -5.34 -6.81
N VAL A 49 1.03 -4.21 -7.49
CA VAL A 49 0.87 -4.10 -8.95
C VAL A 49 2.00 -3.29 -9.59
N PRO A 50 2.43 -3.62 -10.82
CA PRO A 50 3.35 -2.76 -11.58
C PRO A 50 2.73 -1.39 -11.92
N GLU A 51 3.54 -0.33 -12.07
CA GLU A 51 3.05 1.03 -12.43
C GLU A 51 2.19 1.01 -13.68
N THR A 52 2.63 0.26 -14.69
CA THR A 52 1.96 0.15 -15.99
C THR A 52 0.52 -0.33 -15.87
N SER A 53 0.18 -0.98 -14.74
CA SER A 53 -1.13 -1.54 -14.44
C SER A 53 -1.83 -0.84 -13.27
N SER A 54 -1.20 0.14 -12.62
CA SER A 54 -1.73 0.80 -11.40
C SER A 54 -2.98 1.64 -11.70
N ARG A 55 -3.05 2.26 -12.89
CA ARG A 55 -4.22 3.02 -13.36
C ARG A 55 -5.48 2.15 -13.48
N ASP A 56 -5.30 0.89 -13.87
CA ASP A 56 -6.38 -0.09 -14.08
C ASP A 56 -6.65 -0.94 -12.83
N ASN A 57 -5.76 -0.89 -11.83
CA ASN A 57 -5.86 -1.66 -10.58
C ASN A 57 -5.95 -0.76 -9.35
N ARG A 58 -6.80 0.27 -9.38
CA ARG A 58 -6.99 1.16 -8.23
C ARG A 58 -7.54 0.42 -7.01
N SER A 59 -7.29 0.97 -5.82
CA SER A 59 -7.94 0.53 -4.59
C SER A 59 -9.46 0.66 -4.70
N THR A 60 -10.19 -0.30 -4.13
CA THR A 60 -11.66 -0.39 -4.19
C THR A 60 -12.25 -0.78 -2.84
N GLY A 61 -13.49 -0.40 -2.56
CA GLY A 61 -14.19 -0.72 -1.32
C GLY A 61 -14.42 0.50 -0.44
N ASP A 62 -14.16 0.38 0.87
CA ASP A 62 -14.43 1.44 1.84
C ASP A 62 -13.43 2.59 1.70
N ALA A 63 -13.94 3.78 1.32
CA ALA A 63 -13.13 4.98 1.11
C ALA A 63 -12.46 5.50 2.40
N ALA A 64 -13.06 5.27 3.58
CA ALA A 64 -12.46 5.69 4.84
C ALA A 64 -11.23 4.83 5.17
N ILE A 65 -11.31 3.52 4.92
CA ILE A 65 -10.18 2.61 5.09
C ILE A 65 -9.06 2.94 4.10
N ILE A 66 -9.39 3.18 2.82
CA ILE A 66 -8.40 3.55 1.80
C ILE A 66 -7.69 4.84 2.21
N SER A 67 -8.44 5.88 2.60
CA SER A 67 -7.87 7.17 3.01
C SER A 67 -6.96 7.04 4.24
N GLU A 68 -7.30 6.16 5.19
CA GLU A 68 -6.48 5.95 6.38
C GLU A 68 -5.15 5.24 6.04
N LEU A 69 -5.19 4.23 5.17
CA LEU A 69 -3.98 3.55 4.69
C LEU A 69 -3.09 4.46 3.85
N ASP A 70 -3.67 5.33 3.00
CA ASP A 70 -2.93 6.36 2.26
C ASP A 70 -2.22 7.33 3.22
N HIS A 71 -2.91 7.77 4.29
CA HIS A 71 -2.31 8.62 5.32
C HIS A 71 -1.17 7.94 6.07
N MET A 72 -1.32 6.66 6.42
CA MET A 72 -0.25 5.89 7.06
C MET A 72 0.97 5.78 6.14
N LEU A 73 0.75 5.43 4.87
CA LEU A 73 1.81 5.32 3.87
C LEU A 73 2.56 6.65 3.76
N TYR A 74 1.85 7.75 3.51
CA TYR A 74 2.44 9.08 3.37
C TYR A 74 3.34 9.49 4.55
N ARG A 75 2.95 9.14 5.78
CA ARG A 75 3.71 9.53 7.00
C ARG A 75 4.90 8.63 7.30
N HIS A 76 4.88 7.37 6.87
CA HIS A 76 5.78 6.36 7.43
C HIS A 76 6.58 5.56 6.40
N TRP A 77 6.28 5.68 5.11
CA TRP A 77 6.86 4.79 4.08
C TRP A 77 8.40 4.72 4.09
N ILE A 78 9.10 5.85 4.32
CA ILE A 78 10.58 5.88 4.40
C ILE A 78 11.10 4.97 5.52
N ALA A 79 10.44 4.99 6.69
CA ALA A 79 10.86 4.18 7.84
C ALA A 79 10.57 2.68 7.67
N TRP A 80 9.84 2.32 6.61
CA TRP A 80 9.46 0.95 6.29
C TRP A 80 10.29 0.35 5.16
N LEU A 81 11.18 1.13 4.56
CA LEU A 81 12.07 0.62 3.52
C LEU A 81 13.07 -0.39 4.11
N PRO A 82 13.46 -1.42 3.34
CA PRO A 82 14.45 -2.42 3.76
C PRO A 82 15.87 -1.88 3.90
#